data_AF-A0A972XYU9-F1
#
_entry.id   AF-A0A972XYU9-F1
#
_cell.length_a   1.000
_cell.length_b   1.000
_cell.length_c   1.000
_cell.angle_alpha   90.00
_cell.angle_beta   90.00
_cell.angle_gamma   90.00
#
_symmetry.space_group_name_H-M   'P 1'
#
loop_
_entity.id
_entity.type
_entity.pdbx_description
1 polymer ?
#
loop_
_entity_poly.entity_id
_entity_poly.type
_entity_poly.pdbx_seq_one_letter_code
_entity_poly.pdbx_strand_id
1 'polypeptide(L)' 'MIIQKIKKGKESLWVIFYMDLDGLKEINDLKGYIKEDLHINKFSRIIETVFKKSGYKIRNGGDDFVVVWRIDSSKGGY' A
#
# COMPACT_ATOMS: atom_id res chain seq x y z
N MET A 1 12.43 44.56 -4.56
CA MET A 1 11.84 43.35 -3.94
C MET A 1 11.18 42.54 -5.05
N ILE A 2 11.84 41.48 -5.54
CA ILE A 2 11.32 40.64 -6.64
C ILE A 2 10.46 39.56 -6.00
N ILE A 3 9.13 39.70 -6.08
CA ILE A 3 8.21 38.61 -5.72
C ILE A 3 8.25 37.61 -6.88
N GLN A 4 9.00 36.52 -6.71
CA GLN A 4 8.89 35.38 -7.60
C GLN A 4 7.50 34.77 -7.44
N LYS A 5 6.70 34.80 -8.51
CA LYS A 5 5.51 33.96 -8.64
C LYS A 5 5.96 32.50 -8.59
N ILE A 6 5.85 31.88 -7.42
CA ILE A 6 5.86 30.41 -7.32
C ILE A 6 4.65 29.96 -8.14
N LYS A 7 4.89 29.36 -9.31
CA LYS A 7 3.85 28.64 -10.04
C LYS A 7 3.36 27.54 -9.09
N LYS A 8 2.12 27.64 -8.60
CA LYS A 8 1.42 26.51 -7.96
C LYS A 8 1.50 25.34 -8.94
N GLY A 9 2.37 24.37 -8.66
CA GLY A 9 2.36 23.09 -9.37
C GLY A 9 1.02 22.40 -9.16
N LYS A 10 0.69 21.39 -9.97
CA LYS A 10 -0.47 20.52 -9.72
C LYS A 10 -0.35 19.96 -8.30
N GLU A 11 -1.24 20.37 -7.40
CA GLU A 11 -1.35 19.79 -6.07
C GLU A 11 -1.62 18.29 -6.25
N SER A 12 -0.69 17.46 -5.76
CA SER A 12 -0.80 16.00 -5.80
C SER A 12 -1.16 15.54 -4.41
N LEU A 13 -2.30 14.85 -4.30
CA LEU A 13 -2.74 14.28 -3.03
C LEU A 13 -2.06 12.92 -2.85
N TRP A 14 -1.54 12.68 -1.66
CA TRP A 14 -0.92 11.41 -1.29
C TRP A 14 -1.66 10.80 -0.10
N VAL A 15 -1.83 9.48 -0.15
CA VAL A 15 -2.47 8.70 0.93
C VAL A 15 -1.50 7.60 1.36
N ILE A 16 -1.40 7.40 2.66
CA ILE A 16 -0.61 6.32 3.25
C ILE A 16 -1.57 5.32 3.88
N PHE A 17 -1.47 4.08 3.46
CA PHE A 17 -2.15 2.94 4.08
C PHE A 17 -1.13 2.20 4.94
N TYR A 18 -1.47 1.99 6.20
CA TYR A 18 -0.75 1.12 7.11
C TYR A 18 -1.69 -0.06 7.43
N MET A 19 -1.22 -1.28 7.18
CA MET A 19 -2.04 -2.48 7.24
C MET A 19 -1.27 -3.58 7.97
N ASP A 20 -1.90 -4.14 8.99
CA ASP A 20 -1.45 -5.33 9.71
C ASP A 20 -2.44 -6.47 9.40
N LEU A 21 -1.93 -7.69 9.21
CA LEU A 21 -2.70 -8.85 8.77
C LEU A 21 -3.01 -9.75 9.97
N ASP A 22 -4.11 -9.47 10.65
CA ASP A 22 -4.51 -10.25 11.82
C ASP A 22 -4.79 -11.74 11.53
N GLY A 23 -4.58 -12.59 12.54
CA GLY A 23 -5.04 -13.98 12.55
C GLY A 23 -4.10 -14.99 11.88
N LEU A 24 -2.93 -14.58 11.38
CA LEU A 24 -1.96 -15.51 10.80
C LEU A 24 -1.40 -16.50 11.83
N LYS A 25 -1.26 -16.07 13.10
CA LYS A 25 -0.84 -16.94 14.20
C LYS A 25 -1.79 -18.12 14.43
N GLU A 26 -3.10 -17.89 14.40
CA GLU A 26 -4.10 -18.96 14.56
C GLU A 26 -4.04 -19.96 13.39
N ILE A 27 -3.76 -19.47 12.18
CA ILE A 27 -3.57 -20.32 11.00
C ILE A 27 -2.30 -21.17 11.15
N ASN A 28 -1.22 -20.60 11.69
CA ASN A 28 0.02 -21.32 11.95
C ASN A 28 -0.16 -22.42 12.98
N ASP A 29 -0.82 -22.12 14.09
CA ASP A 29 -1.02 -23.05 15.19
C ASP A 29 -1.88 -24.26 14.77
N LEU A 30 -2.80 -24.06 13.82
CA LEU A 30 -3.70 -25.11 13.33
C LEU A 30 -3.18 -25.87 12.11
N LYS A 31 -2.32 -25.26 11.28
CA LYS A 31 -2.04 -25.79 9.93
C LYS A 31 -0.56 -25.78 9.52
N GLY A 32 0.34 -25.34 10.39
CA GLY A 32 1.79 -25.29 10.18
C GLY A 32 2.27 -24.09 9.36
N TYR A 33 3.53 -23.70 9.60
CA TYR A 33 4.18 -22.47 9.08
C TYR A 33 4.10 -22.25 7.56
N ILE A 34 4.00 -23.31 6.75
CA ILE A 34 3.92 -23.20 5.29
C ILE A 34 2.65 -22.44 4.82
N LYS A 35 1.59 -22.41 5.64
CA LYS A 35 0.37 -21.68 5.28
C LYS A 35 0.46 -20.17 5.51
N GLU A 36 1.29 -19.71 6.45
CA GLU A 36 1.53 -18.27 6.69
C GLU A 36 1.99 -17.56 5.42
N ASP A 37 3.03 -18.09 4.80
CA ASP A 37 3.64 -17.55 3.58
C ASP A 37 2.63 -17.48 2.44
N LEU A 38 1.70 -18.44 2.40
CA LEU A 38 0.68 -18.52 1.36
C LEU A 38 -0.35 -17.38 1.50
N HIS A 39 -0.70 -16.99 2.73
CA HIS A 39 -1.57 -15.86 3.01
C HIS A 39 -0.89 -14.53 2.75
N ILE A 40 0.36 -14.37 3.21
CA ILE A 40 1.19 -13.18 2.95
C ILE A 40 1.39 -12.96 1.45
N ASN A 41 1.70 -14.02 0.70
CA ASN A 41 1.85 -13.95 -0.76
C ASN A 41 0.54 -13.59 -1.47
N LYS A 42 -0.61 -14.11 -1.00
CA LYS A 42 -1.92 -13.73 -1.54
C LYS A 42 -2.23 -12.26 -1.26
N PHE A 43 -1.97 -11.77 -0.06
CA PHE A 43 -2.22 -10.38 0.29
C PHE A 43 -1.33 -9.42 -0.50
N SER A 44 -0.04 -9.76 -0.68
CA SER A 44 0.86 -9.00 -1.55
C SER A 44 0.29 -8.85 -2.97
N ARG A 45 -0.23 -9.94 -3.56
CA ARG A 45 -0.88 -9.91 -4.89
C ARG A 45 -2.15 -9.05 -4.90
N ILE A 46 -2.92 -9.04 -3.81
CA ILE A 46 -4.09 -8.15 -3.67
C ILE A 46 -3.64 -6.69 -3.67
N ILE A 47 -2.63 -6.33 -2.87
CA ILE A 47 -2.05 -4.98 -2.83
C ILE A 47 -1.56 -4.55 -4.22
N GLU A 48 -0.84 -5.40 -4.93
CA GLU A 48 -0.38 -5.11 -6.30
C GLU A 48 -1.55 -4.87 -7.26
N THR A 49 -2.62 -5.65 -7.14
CA THR A 49 -3.81 -5.55 -7.99
C THR A 49 -4.62 -4.29 -7.70
N VAL A 50 -4.80 -3.95 -6.42
CA VAL A 50 -5.60 -2.80 -5.97
C VAL A 50 -4.90 -1.49 -6.28
N PHE A 51 -3.61 -1.36 -5.93
CA PHE A 51 -2.90 -0.09 -6.06
C PHE A 51 -2.21 0.11 -7.43
N LYS A 52 -2.17 -0.92 -8.29
CA LYS A 52 -1.63 -0.90 -9.66
C LYS A 52 -0.27 -0.16 -9.75
N LYS A 53 0.01 0.51 -10.89
CA LYS A 53 1.30 1.22 -11.14
C LYS A 53 1.46 2.52 -10.36
N SER A 54 0.44 2.94 -9.64
CA SER A 54 0.42 4.14 -8.82
C SER A 54 0.82 3.78 -7.39
N GLY A 55 1.90 4.37 -6.89
CA GLY A 55 2.29 4.24 -5.49
C GLY A 55 3.28 3.12 -5.16
N TYR A 56 3.96 3.33 -4.03
CA TYR A 56 4.96 2.43 -3.46
C TYR A 56 4.25 1.40 -2.55
N LYS A 57 4.65 0.14 -2.66
CA LYS A 57 4.10 -0.99 -1.90
C LYS A 57 5.26 -1.64 -1.16
N ILE A 58 5.16 -1.73 0.16
CA ILE A 58 6.27 -2.12 1.04
C ILE A 58 5.74 -3.18 2.01
N ARG A 59 6.48 -4.29 2.18
CA ARG A 59 6.31 -5.21 3.31
C ARG A 59 7.39 -4.87 4.33
N ASN A 60 7.00 -4.39 5.50
CA ASN A 60 7.94 -3.92 6.53
C ASN A 60 8.59 -5.10 7.30
N GLY A 61 7.95 -6.27 7.28
CA GLY A 61 8.36 -7.49 7.98
C GLY A 61 7.12 -8.28 8.37
N GLY A 62 7.25 -9.57 8.71
CA GLY A 62 6.12 -10.39 9.14
C GLY A 62 4.90 -10.24 8.23
N ASP A 63 3.84 -9.69 8.79
CA ASP A 63 2.53 -9.47 8.22
C ASP A 63 2.14 -7.98 8.09
N ASP A 64 3.12 -7.09 8.31
CA ASP A 64 3.00 -5.64 8.16
C ASP A 64 3.21 -5.16 6.71
N PHE A 65 2.25 -4.38 6.21
CA PHE A 65 2.27 -3.77 4.88
C PHE A 65 2.01 -2.26 4.91
N VAL A 66 2.74 -1.54 4.06
CA VAL A 66 2.59 -0.09 3.87
C VAL A 66 2.42 0.22 2.38
N VAL A 67 1.45 1.08 2.06
CA VAL A 67 1.27 1.61 0.71
C VAL A 67 1.27 3.13 0.73
N VAL A 68 2.14 3.74 -0.07
CA VAL A 68 2.16 5.19 -0.32
C VAL A 68 1.59 5.44 -1.70
N TRP A 69 0.33 5.86 -1.76
CA TRP A 69 -0.44 6.00 -2.98
C TRP A 69 -0.58 7.45 -3.41
N ARG A 70 -0.31 7.74 -4.69
CA ARG A 70 -0.57 9.06 -5.28
C ARG A 70 -1.95 9.07 -5.90
N ILE A 71 -2.79 9.98 -5.44
CA ILE A 71 -4.08 10.26 -6.07
C ILE A 71 -3.84 11.29 -7.16
N ASP A 72 -3.93 10.84 -8.40
CA ASP A 72 -3.92 11.73 -9.55
C ASP A 72 -5.31 12.36 -9.70
N SER A 73 -5.45 13.62 -9.32
CA SER A 73 -6.71 14.40 -9.44
C SER A 73 -7.25 14.53 -10.87
N SER A 74 -6.53 14.02 -11.88
CA SER A 74 -6.94 13.97 -13.28
C SER A 74 -7.61 12.65 -13.71
N LYS A 75 -7.71 11.64 -12.83
CA LYS A 75 -8.43 10.39 -13.11
C LYS A 75 -9.42 10.09 -11.99
N GLY A 76 -10.53 10.83 -11.97
CA GLY A 76 -11.73 10.41 -11.27
C GLY A 76 -12.35 9.25 -12.03
N GLY A 77 -12.34 8.06 -11.43
CA GLY A 77 -12.91 6.85 -11.99
C GLY A 77 -12.44 5.67 -11.19
N TYR A 78 -13.31 5.21 -10.29
CA TYR A 78 -13.19 3.99 -9.50
C TYR A 78 -12.66 2.80 -10.33
#